data_AF-A0A8S1RJD3-F1
#
_entry.id   AF-A0A8S1RJD3-F1
#
_cell.length_a   1.000
_cell.length_b   1.000
_cell.length_c   1.000
_cell.angle_alpha   90.00
_cell.angle_beta   90.00
_cell.angle_gamma   90.00
#
_symmetry.space_group_name_H-M   'P 1'
#
loop_
_entity.id
_entity.type
_entity.pdbx_description
1 polymer ?
#
loop_
_entity_poly.entity_id
_entity_poly.type
_entity_poly.pdbx_seq_one_letter_code
_entity_poly.pdbx_strand_id
1 'polypeptide(L)'
;MGALCDNSQQFQMDFDRTSNFDNENFRFKEMSILTHRIDNKFKIIHGILSNRDERVIEQLKKKTQYANSLNIHHWYIKNDDLHIYFDYPVPISQIDNFEHLDVWKLVNHITKILSLLQDLKMHYCALNPNGVFRVYTLQQQYVYKIADSFLFRPLYMKYYQSPTNYYQHEQIEYFKSDVFALGLVCLYCLGLKELKQYFKQKQFDFKELYNKINEMNLPGYLNEFLEQTLAEQDIQRPNCQQLFQLVIKLNEKYKIEIGNVELRLYNQAFQPQTIENEQIIIKDGERIEIVNKQAPYECTHYDLSTWCYFIGRVSKGKRNGKGELKFRNGCRFVGTFIDGLANGTGIYYYGQQEIIGYWKDDIFMK
;
A
#
# COMPACT_ATOMS: atom_id res chain seq x y z
N MET A 1 21.31 20.60 -19.41
CA MET A 1 20.45 21.49 -18.60
C MET A 1 19.16 21.73 -19.36
N GLY A 2 18.04 21.28 -18.81
CA GLY A 2 16.68 21.43 -19.35
C GLY A 2 15.72 20.81 -18.34
N ALA A 3 15.03 21.67 -17.59
CA ALA A 3 14.42 21.36 -16.29
C ALA A 3 13.15 20.51 -16.40
N LEU A 4 13.20 19.31 -15.81
CA LEU A 4 12.01 18.59 -15.30
C LEU A 4 11.53 19.34 -14.05
N CYS A 5 10.72 20.39 -14.22
CA CYS A 5 10.12 21.09 -13.10
C CYS A 5 8.96 20.25 -12.50
N ASP A 6 9.26 19.55 -11.41
CA ASP A 6 8.58 19.68 -10.11
C ASP A 6 7.16 19.13 -9.83
N ASN A 7 6.76 17.99 -10.41
CA ASN A 7 5.68 17.20 -9.75
C ASN A 7 6.11 16.62 -8.39
N SER A 8 7.44 16.56 -8.11
CA SER A 8 8.02 16.13 -6.84
C SER A 8 7.83 17.13 -5.71
N GLN A 9 7.86 18.43 -6.00
CA GLN A 9 7.65 19.47 -4.98
C GLN A 9 6.20 19.51 -4.52
N GLN A 10 5.24 19.42 -5.46
CA GLN A 10 3.81 19.44 -5.11
C GLN A 10 3.44 18.25 -4.20
N PHE A 11 3.87 17.02 -4.55
CA PHE A 11 3.65 15.83 -3.70
C PHE A 11 4.24 16.00 -2.30
N GLN A 12 5.43 16.60 -2.16
CA GLN A 12 6.02 16.85 -0.84
C GLN A 12 5.29 17.93 -0.05
N MET A 13 4.76 18.95 -0.73
CA MET A 13 4.01 20.06 -0.12
C MET A 13 2.64 19.64 0.44
N ASP A 14 2.12 18.48 0.03
CA ASP A 14 0.85 17.93 0.51
C ASP A 14 0.95 17.27 1.90
N PHE A 15 2.17 17.06 2.41
CA PHE A 15 2.39 16.37 3.67
C PHE A 15 3.22 17.17 4.67
N ASP A 16 2.90 16.98 5.95
CA ASP A 16 3.70 17.47 7.06
C ASP A 16 4.42 16.31 7.74
N ARG A 17 5.70 16.52 8.09
CA ARG A 17 6.44 15.60 8.94
C ARG A 17 5.91 15.68 10.35
N THR A 18 5.45 14.56 10.89
CA THR A 18 4.81 14.51 12.22
C THR A 18 5.67 13.82 13.27
N SER A 19 6.41 12.77 12.90
CA SER A 19 7.33 12.11 13.83
C SER A 19 8.39 11.30 13.09
N ASN A 20 9.34 10.74 13.85
CA ASN A 20 10.19 9.68 13.35
C ASN A 20 9.39 8.37 13.24
N PHE A 21 9.81 7.51 12.31
CA PHE A 21 9.37 6.12 12.25
C PHE A 21 10.57 5.24 12.52
N ASP A 22 10.44 4.31 13.47
CA ASP A 22 11.51 3.40 13.82
C ASP A 22 11.09 1.95 13.54
N ASN A 23 11.87 1.29 12.67
CA ASN A 23 11.77 -0.12 12.38
C ASN A 23 13.10 -0.56 11.77
N GLU A 24 13.94 -1.18 12.59
CA GLU A 24 15.30 -1.62 12.26
C GLU A 24 15.36 -2.62 11.09
N ASN A 25 14.23 -3.25 10.74
CA ASN A 25 14.18 -4.15 9.60
C ASN A 25 14.07 -3.43 8.25
N PHE A 26 13.88 -2.12 8.19
CA PHE A 26 14.03 -1.41 6.92
C PHE A 26 15.49 -1.01 6.70
N ARG A 27 15.91 -0.88 5.43
CA ARG A 27 17.31 -0.56 5.08
C ARG A 27 17.70 0.90 5.26
N PHE A 28 16.77 1.75 5.65
CA PHE A 28 16.91 3.22 5.66
C PHE A 28 17.75 3.70 6.85
N LYS A 29 18.53 4.77 6.64
CA LYS A 29 19.26 5.44 7.73
C LYS A 29 18.33 6.31 8.59
N GLU A 30 17.30 6.86 7.96
CA GLU A 30 16.34 7.76 8.56
C GLU A 30 14.97 7.46 7.96
N MET A 31 13.95 7.46 8.81
CA MET A 31 12.56 7.36 8.38
C MET A 31 11.69 8.32 9.17
N SER A 32 10.76 8.96 8.49
CA SER A 32 9.81 9.89 9.07
C SER A 32 8.39 9.54 8.67
N ILE A 33 7.46 9.68 9.62
CA ILE A 33 6.03 9.65 9.33
C ILE A 33 5.65 11.01 8.76
N LEU A 34 5.01 10.97 7.61
CA LEU A 34 4.39 12.12 6.97
C LEU A 34 2.87 11.94 7.02
N THR A 35 2.16 12.99 7.38
CA THR A 35 0.69 13.02 7.42
C THR A 35 0.18 14.01 6.39
N HIS A 36 -0.82 13.61 5.61
CA HIS A 36 -1.37 14.47 4.58
C HIS A 36 -2.13 15.65 5.21
N ARG A 37 -1.97 16.83 4.64
CA ARG A 37 -2.48 18.10 5.22
C ARG A 37 -3.99 18.19 5.27
N ILE A 38 -4.67 17.60 4.28
CA ILE A 38 -6.14 17.65 4.14
C ILE A 38 -6.77 16.43 4.81
N ASP A 39 -6.38 15.22 4.41
CA ASP A 39 -6.76 13.97 5.09
C ASP A 39 -5.71 13.55 6.13
N ASN A 40 -5.87 14.00 7.37
CA ASN A 40 -4.94 13.68 8.46
C ASN A 40 -4.90 12.19 8.85
N LYS A 41 -5.79 11.36 8.31
CA LYS A 41 -5.75 9.90 8.48
C LYS A 41 -4.85 9.25 7.46
N PHE A 42 -4.58 9.90 6.33
CA PHE A 42 -3.66 9.40 5.32
C PHE A 42 -2.21 9.69 5.73
N LYS A 43 -1.44 8.62 5.91
CA LYS A 43 -0.04 8.67 6.32
C LYS A 43 0.82 7.91 5.34
N ILE A 44 2.04 8.39 5.16
CA ILE A 44 3.10 7.71 4.39
C ILE A 44 4.40 7.75 5.19
N ILE A 45 5.34 6.89 4.82
CA ILE A 45 6.72 6.95 5.30
C ILE A 45 7.59 7.61 4.25
N HIS A 46 8.43 8.53 4.71
CA HIS A 46 9.60 9.01 3.96
C HIS A 46 10.84 8.32 4.51
N GLY A 47 11.45 7.45 3.71
CA GLY A 47 12.69 6.75 4.02
C GLY A 47 13.87 7.28 3.21
N ILE A 48 15.04 7.39 3.85
CA ILE A 48 16.28 7.84 3.23
C ILE A 48 17.32 6.72 3.26
N LEU A 49 17.80 6.32 2.09
CA LEU A 49 18.86 5.33 1.93
C LEU A 49 20.15 6.04 1.52
N SER A 50 21.22 5.85 2.32
CA SER A 50 22.55 6.41 2.01
C SER A 50 23.26 5.61 0.96
N ASN A 51 24.07 6.30 0.14
CA ASN A 51 24.83 5.75 -0.98
C ASN A 51 23.92 5.00 -1.95
N ARG A 52 23.45 5.69 -2.99
CA ARG A 52 22.61 5.13 -4.05
C ARG A 52 22.99 3.68 -4.41
N ASP A 53 22.12 2.72 -4.07
CA ASP A 53 22.28 1.34 -4.54
C ASP A 53 21.61 1.26 -5.92
N GLU A 54 22.42 1.24 -6.97
CA GLU A 54 21.93 1.23 -8.36
C GLU A 54 20.97 0.06 -8.62
N ARG A 55 21.14 -1.07 -7.91
CA ARG A 55 20.22 -2.21 -8.02
C ARG A 55 18.84 -1.89 -7.46
N VAL A 56 18.77 -1.14 -6.36
CA VAL A 56 17.49 -0.68 -5.79
C VAL A 56 16.79 0.27 -6.76
N ILE A 57 17.54 1.18 -7.39
CA ILE A 57 16.99 2.11 -8.38
C ILE A 57 16.44 1.36 -9.61
N GLU A 58 17.17 0.38 -10.12
CA GLU A 58 16.68 -0.46 -11.21
C GLU A 58 15.39 -1.19 -10.85
N GLN A 59 15.31 -1.72 -9.63
CA GLN A 59 14.11 -2.39 -9.15
C GLN A 59 12.94 -1.41 -9.03
N LEU A 60 13.16 -0.21 -8.50
CA LEU A 60 12.12 0.84 -8.44
C LEU A 60 11.62 1.26 -9.83
N LYS A 61 12.50 1.34 -10.84
CA LYS A 61 12.11 1.65 -12.22
C LYS A 61 11.31 0.53 -12.88
N LYS A 62 11.61 -0.73 -12.56
CA LYS A 62 10.95 -1.92 -13.11
C LYS A 62 9.71 -2.31 -12.32
N LYS A 63 9.55 -1.81 -11.09
CA LYS A 63 8.47 -2.17 -10.18
C LYS A 63 7.14 -1.70 -10.75
N THR A 64 6.35 -2.64 -11.23
CA THR A 64 4.90 -2.47 -11.31
C THR A 64 4.35 -2.47 -9.89
N GLN A 65 3.45 -1.52 -9.59
CA GLN A 65 2.82 -1.45 -8.28
C GLN A 65 1.88 -2.64 -8.12
N TYR A 66 2.38 -3.73 -7.54
CA TYR A 66 1.56 -4.89 -7.18
C TYR A 66 0.78 -4.58 -5.90
N ALA A 67 -0.46 -5.05 -5.82
CA ALA A 67 -1.32 -4.92 -4.62
C ALA A 67 -0.74 -5.56 -3.34
N ASN A 68 0.36 -6.31 -3.48
CA ASN A 68 0.80 -7.33 -2.55
C ASN A 68 2.10 -6.96 -1.79
N SER A 69 2.77 -5.87 -2.17
CA SER A 69 3.86 -5.28 -1.39
C SER A 69 3.55 -3.82 -1.04
N LEU A 70 4.38 -3.19 -0.21
CA LEU A 70 4.23 -1.77 0.11
C LEU A 70 4.26 -0.94 -1.17
N ASN A 71 3.25 -0.07 -1.32
CA ASN A 71 3.18 0.81 -2.48
C ASN A 71 4.24 1.87 -2.35
N ILE A 72 4.97 2.09 -3.45
CA ILE A 72 5.92 3.20 -3.59
C ILE A 72 5.17 4.33 -4.27
N HIS A 73 4.86 5.39 -3.53
CA HIS A 73 4.10 6.54 -4.01
C HIS A 73 4.98 7.51 -4.79
N HIS A 74 6.22 7.72 -4.33
CA HIS A 74 7.18 8.61 -4.97
C HIS A 74 8.62 8.24 -4.57
N TRP A 75 9.59 8.59 -5.41
CA TRP A 75 11.01 8.50 -5.04
C TRP A 75 11.84 9.46 -5.89
N TYR A 76 12.95 9.94 -5.36
CA TYR A 76 13.93 10.77 -6.07
C TYR A 76 15.31 10.64 -5.44
N ILE A 77 16.33 11.18 -6.11
CA ILE A 77 17.70 11.23 -5.62
C ILE A 77 18.06 12.68 -5.29
N LYS A 78 18.64 12.91 -4.12
CA LYS A 78 19.13 14.23 -3.68
C LYS A 78 20.41 14.02 -2.86
N ASN A 79 21.48 14.74 -3.20
CA ASN A 79 22.77 14.67 -2.51
C ASN A 79 23.30 13.22 -2.37
N ASP A 80 23.21 12.42 -3.43
CA ASP A 80 23.55 10.97 -3.47
C ASP A 80 22.74 10.05 -2.55
N ASP A 81 21.78 10.59 -1.80
CA ASP A 81 20.79 9.81 -1.06
C ASP A 81 19.57 9.49 -1.93
N LEU A 82 19.06 8.27 -1.78
CA LEU A 82 17.79 7.84 -2.37
C LEU A 82 16.66 8.09 -1.36
N HIS A 83 15.72 8.95 -1.73
CA HIS A 83 14.52 9.25 -0.96
C HIS A 83 13.33 8.45 -1.51
N ILE A 84 12.62 7.75 -0.65
CA ILE A 84 11.49 6.89 -1.03
C ILE A 84 10.28 7.22 -0.15
N TYR A 85 9.11 7.36 -0.77
CA TYR A 85 7.84 7.60 -0.12
C TYR A 85 6.93 6.40 -0.35
N PHE A 86 6.46 5.78 0.74
CA PHE A 86 5.69 4.53 0.66
C PHE A 86 4.59 4.47 1.71
N ASP A 87 3.68 3.49 1.56
CA ASP A 87 2.58 3.22 2.50
C ASP A 87 3.04 3.33 3.96
N TYR A 88 2.25 3.96 4.85
CA TYR A 88 2.48 3.89 6.29
C TYR A 88 2.16 2.49 6.82
N PRO A 89 3.17 1.69 7.20
CA PRO A 89 2.95 0.30 7.55
C PRO A 89 2.94 0.14 9.07
N VAL A 90 1.84 -0.37 9.63
CA VAL A 90 1.78 -0.72 11.06
C VAL A 90 2.30 -2.14 11.23
N PRO A 91 3.49 -2.36 11.83
CA PRO A 91 4.01 -3.70 12.06
C PRO A 91 3.08 -4.50 12.96
N ILE A 92 2.90 -5.79 12.69
CA ILE A 92 2.06 -6.67 13.51
C ILE A 92 2.52 -6.74 14.97
N SER A 93 3.83 -6.57 15.22
CA SER A 93 4.39 -6.48 16.57
C SER A 93 3.89 -5.30 17.39
N GLN A 94 3.36 -4.25 16.74
CA GLN A 94 2.79 -3.07 17.39
C GLN A 94 1.26 -3.17 17.54
N ILE A 95 0.67 -4.32 17.20
CA ILE A 95 -0.76 -4.53 17.25
C ILE A 95 -1.07 -5.55 18.35
N ASP A 96 -1.88 -5.11 19.30
CA ASP A 96 -2.41 -5.95 20.36
C ASP A 96 -3.79 -6.52 19.99
N ASN A 97 -4.17 -7.62 20.64
CA ASN A 97 -5.53 -8.19 20.61
C ASN A 97 -6.07 -8.51 19.21
N PHE A 98 -5.45 -9.46 18.50
CA PHE A 98 -6.03 -9.97 17.26
C PHE A 98 -7.23 -10.89 17.55
N GLU A 99 -8.34 -10.65 16.87
CA GLU A 99 -9.40 -11.64 16.77
C GLU A 99 -8.99 -12.77 15.81
N HIS A 100 -9.57 -13.97 15.96
CA HIS A 100 -9.27 -15.11 15.09
C HIS A 100 -9.51 -14.80 13.61
N LEU A 101 -10.56 -14.05 13.29
CA LEU A 101 -10.84 -13.65 11.91
C LEU A 101 -9.81 -12.65 11.37
N ASP A 102 -9.20 -11.81 12.22
CA ASP A 102 -8.13 -10.92 11.80
C ASP A 102 -6.85 -11.67 11.47
N VAL A 103 -6.52 -12.68 12.27
CA VAL A 103 -5.43 -13.61 11.96
C VAL A 103 -5.70 -14.35 10.66
N TRP A 104 -6.96 -14.75 10.42
CA TRP A 104 -7.32 -15.43 9.18
C TRP A 104 -7.26 -14.52 7.94
N LYS A 105 -7.64 -13.25 8.07
CA LYS A 105 -7.44 -12.23 7.02
C LYS A 105 -5.96 -12.06 6.68
N LEU A 106 -5.09 -12.04 7.69
CA LEU A 106 -3.63 -12.03 7.50
C LEU A 106 -3.18 -13.26 6.70
N VAL A 107 -3.57 -14.46 7.13
CA VAL A 107 -3.22 -15.72 6.42
C VAL A 107 -3.60 -15.64 4.95
N ASN A 108 -4.82 -15.20 4.66
CA ASN A 108 -5.32 -15.06 3.28
C ASN A 108 -4.49 -14.10 2.44
N HIS A 109 -4.17 -12.92 2.98
CA HIS A 109 -3.35 -11.95 2.26
C HIS A 109 -1.92 -12.45 2.06
N ILE A 110 -1.26 -12.95 3.11
CA ILE A 110 0.16 -13.32 3.04
C ILE A 110 0.40 -14.56 2.19
N THR A 111 -0.47 -15.57 2.24
CA THR A 111 -0.33 -16.76 1.39
C THR A 111 -0.43 -16.44 -0.10
N LYS A 112 -1.33 -15.52 -0.49
CA LYS A 112 -1.41 -15.01 -1.87
C LYS A 112 -0.12 -14.30 -2.30
N ILE A 113 0.51 -13.53 -1.41
CA ILE A 113 1.78 -12.86 -1.71
C ILE A 113 2.89 -13.90 -1.90
N LEU A 114 3.01 -14.84 -0.98
CA LEU A 114 4.02 -15.89 -1.04
C LEU A 114 3.89 -16.78 -2.28
N SER A 115 2.66 -17.12 -2.70
CA SER A 115 2.46 -17.93 -3.91
C SER A 115 2.95 -17.21 -5.17
N LEU A 116 2.71 -15.90 -5.27
CA LEU A 116 3.18 -15.09 -6.39
C LEU A 116 4.70 -14.92 -6.37
N LEU A 117 5.30 -14.75 -5.20
CA LEU A 117 6.76 -14.74 -5.07
C LEU A 117 7.35 -16.08 -5.54
N GLN A 118 6.72 -17.20 -5.19
CA GLN A 118 7.12 -18.52 -5.68
C GLN A 118 7.03 -18.64 -7.21
N ASP A 119 5.98 -18.13 -7.85
CA ASP A 119 5.86 -18.10 -9.33
C ASP A 119 7.03 -17.33 -9.98
N LEU A 120 7.48 -16.26 -9.31
CA LEU A 120 8.63 -15.46 -9.72
C LEU A 120 9.97 -16.07 -9.31
N LYS A 121 9.98 -17.27 -8.71
CA LYS A 121 11.16 -17.95 -8.17
C LYS A 121 11.91 -17.11 -7.13
N MET A 122 11.17 -16.32 -6.36
CA MET A 122 11.67 -15.47 -5.30
C MET A 122 11.20 -16.00 -3.94
N HIS A 123 12.13 -16.16 -3.01
CA HIS A 123 11.80 -16.48 -1.62
C HIS A 123 11.80 -15.19 -0.79
N TYR A 124 10.87 -15.05 0.15
CA TYR A 124 10.85 -13.87 1.00
C TYR A 124 11.91 -13.99 2.10
N CYS A 125 12.01 -15.16 2.73
CA CYS A 125 12.99 -15.50 3.76
C CYS A 125 13.12 -14.39 4.82
N ALA A 126 12.00 -13.80 5.23
CA ALA A 126 12.02 -12.65 6.15
C ALA A 126 10.72 -12.49 6.96
N LEU A 127 9.78 -13.44 6.87
CA LEU A 127 8.50 -13.36 7.56
C LEU A 127 8.70 -13.38 9.08
N ASN A 128 8.24 -12.31 9.73
CA ASN A 128 8.21 -12.15 11.18
C ASN A 128 7.23 -11.00 11.54
N PRO A 129 6.84 -10.83 12.81
CA PRO A 129 5.88 -9.80 13.23
C PRO A 129 6.29 -8.35 12.97
N ASN A 130 7.59 -8.07 12.81
CA ASN A 130 8.09 -6.74 12.45
C ASN A 130 8.18 -6.52 10.92
N GLY A 131 8.02 -7.58 10.11
CA GLY A 131 8.11 -7.56 8.64
C GLY A 131 6.79 -7.81 7.91
N VAL A 132 5.74 -8.14 8.65
CA VAL A 132 4.37 -8.16 8.17
C VAL A 132 3.65 -6.93 8.70
N PHE A 133 2.93 -6.25 7.83
CA PHE A 133 2.37 -4.94 8.10
C PHE A 133 0.88 -4.91 7.83
N ARG A 134 0.11 -4.29 8.73
CA ARG A 134 -1.23 -3.82 8.46
C ARG A 134 -1.13 -2.46 7.76
N VAL A 135 -1.74 -2.35 6.59
CA VAL A 135 -1.76 -1.11 5.80
C VAL A 135 -3.20 -0.71 5.57
N TYR A 136 -3.53 0.52 5.93
CA TYR A 136 -4.88 1.06 5.77
C TYR A 136 -5.09 1.60 4.35
N THR A 137 -6.25 1.30 3.80
CA THR A 137 -6.78 1.92 2.59
C THR A 137 -7.40 3.27 2.92
N LEU A 138 -7.73 4.01 1.86
CA LEU A 138 -8.35 5.32 1.95
C LEU A 138 -9.73 5.26 2.63
N GLN A 139 -10.46 4.17 2.43
CA GLN A 139 -11.74 3.89 3.06
C GLN A 139 -11.62 3.35 4.50
N GLN A 140 -10.42 3.44 5.11
CA GLN A 140 -10.14 2.94 6.46
C GLN A 140 -10.35 1.43 6.62
N GLN A 141 -10.38 0.69 5.52
CA GLN A 141 -10.20 -0.77 5.54
C GLN A 141 -8.71 -1.08 5.62
N TYR A 142 -8.31 -2.31 5.95
CA TYR A 142 -6.90 -2.68 5.94
C TYR A 142 -6.63 -3.99 5.23
N VAL A 143 -5.40 -4.09 4.74
CA VAL A 143 -4.79 -5.31 4.20
C VAL A 143 -3.54 -5.65 4.99
N TYR A 144 -3.08 -6.88 4.84
CA TYR A 144 -1.77 -7.28 5.32
C TYR A 144 -0.82 -7.38 4.14
N LYS A 145 0.36 -6.77 4.29
CA LYS A 145 1.40 -6.72 3.27
C LYS A 145 2.74 -7.10 3.87
N ILE A 146 3.69 -7.42 3.00
CA ILE A 146 5.10 -7.51 3.34
C ILE A 146 5.86 -6.38 2.63
N ALA A 147 6.98 -5.96 3.21
CA ALA A 147 7.89 -5.02 2.54
C ALA A 147 8.59 -5.70 1.37
N ASP A 148 8.99 -4.95 0.35
CA ASP A 148 9.86 -5.51 -0.69
C ASP A 148 11.21 -5.90 -0.11
N SER A 149 11.74 -7.04 -0.57
CA SER A 149 13.00 -7.60 -0.06
C SER A 149 14.21 -6.67 -0.21
N PHE A 150 14.16 -5.71 -1.14
CA PHE A 150 15.21 -4.71 -1.33
C PHE A 150 15.12 -3.51 -0.39
N LEU A 151 13.93 -3.19 0.12
CA LEU A 151 13.70 -2.17 1.15
C LEU A 151 13.84 -2.73 2.56
N PHE A 152 13.77 -4.06 2.68
CA PHE A 152 13.78 -4.77 3.94
C PHE A 152 15.13 -5.45 4.21
N ARG A 153 15.71 -5.19 5.38
CA ARG A 153 16.80 -5.91 6.04
C ARG A 153 16.16 -6.92 6.99
N PRO A 154 16.17 -8.23 6.70
CA PRO A 154 15.78 -9.21 7.69
C PRO A 154 16.89 -9.37 8.73
N LEU A 155 16.97 -8.42 9.66
CA LEU A 155 17.84 -8.53 10.82
C LEU A 155 17.05 -9.28 11.89
N TYR A 156 17.61 -10.40 12.36
CA TYR A 156 17.06 -11.31 13.36
C TYR A 156 15.87 -12.18 12.91
N MET A 157 16.17 -13.17 12.06
CA MET A 157 15.26 -14.28 11.74
C MET A 157 15.35 -15.48 12.69
N LYS A 158 16.19 -15.42 13.74
CA LYS A 158 16.66 -16.61 14.48
C LYS A 158 15.52 -17.51 14.99
N TYR A 159 14.34 -16.92 15.26
CA TYR A 159 13.18 -17.58 15.84
C TYR A 159 11.96 -17.67 14.91
N TYR A 160 12.17 -17.48 13.60
CA TYR A 160 11.12 -17.66 12.58
C TYR A 160 11.58 -18.54 11.41
N GLN A 161 12.82 -19.00 11.41
CA GLN A 161 13.32 -19.93 10.41
C GLN A 161 12.86 -21.35 10.70
N SER A 162 12.53 -22.06 9.63
CA SER A 162 12.33 -23.50 9.71
C SER A 162 13.53 -24.19 10.39
N PRO A 163 13.30 -25.14 11.31
CA PRO A 163 14.37 -25.92 11.93
C PRO A 163 15.22 -26.66 10.90
N THR A 164 14.68 -26.99 9.72
CA THR A 164 15.43 -27.63 8.63
C THR A 164 16.53 -26.75 8.04
N ASN A 165 16.47 -25.42 8.20
CA ASN A 165 17.62 -24.56 7.84
C ASN A 165 18.83 -24.75 8.76
N TYR A 166 18.64 -25.35 9.95
CA TYR A 166 19.74 -25.70 10.86
C TYR A 166 20.41 -27.03 10.49
N TYR A 167 19.80 -27.86 9.64
CA TYR A 167 20.30 -29.20 9.32
C TYR A 167 20.51 -29.34 7.81
N GLN A 168 21.77 -29.54 7.43
CA GLN A 168 22.23 -29.72 6.06
C GLN A 168 21.51 -30.91 5.40
N HIS A 169 20.42 -30.66 4.70
CA HIS A 169 19.82 -31.61 3.75
C HIS A 169 20.07 -31.15 2.32
N GLU A 170 20.34 -32.09 1.42
CA GLU A 170 20.72 -31.81 0.03
C GLU A 170 19.57 -31.25 -0.84
N GLN A 171 18.34 -31.18 -0.32
CA GLN A 171 17.15 -30.68 -1.02
C GLN A 171 16.32 -29.76 -0.11
N ILE A 172 16.85 -28.56 0.20
CA ILE A 172 16.11 -27.54 0.95
C ILE A 172 15.17 -26.79 0.01
N GLU A 173 13.85 -26.87 0.25
CA GLU A 173 12.87 -26.03 -0.44
C GLU A 173 12.62 -24.76 0.38
N TYR A 174 13.34 -23.67 0.07
CA TYR A 174 13.26 -22.40 0.80
C TYR A 174 11.83 -21.84 0.95
N PHE A 175 10.92 -22.14 0.01
CA PHE A 175 9.51 -21.76 0.10
C PHE A 175 8.82 -22.34 1.34
N LYS A 176 9.20 -23.55 1.77
CA LYS A 176 8.63 -24.19 2.96
C LYS A 176 9.10 -23.52 4.26
N SER A 177 10.22 -22.81 4.22
CA SER A 177 10.67 -21.98 5.34
C SER A 177 9.77 -20.76 5.53
N ASP A 178 9.34 -20.12 4.44
CA ASP A 178 8.35 -19.03 4.49
C ASP A 178 7.00 -19.53 5.01
N VAL A 179 6.59 -20.74 4.63
CA VAL A 179 5.36 -21.40 5.15
C VAL A 179 5.45 -21.61 6.66
N PHE A 180 6.56 -22.15 7.16
CA PHE A 180 6.76 -22.35 8.59
C PHE A 180 6.78 -21.02 9.36
N ALA A 181 7.48 -20.01 8.81
CA ALA A 181 7.53 -18.68 9.39
C ALA A 181 6.13 -18.05 9.49
N LEU A 182 5.27 -18.25 8.50
CA LEU A 182 3.89 -17.78 8.52
C LEU A 182 3.08 -18.44 9.65
N GLY A 183 3.24 -19.75 9.87
CA GLY A 183 2.63 -20.45 11.01
C GLY A 183 3.03 -19.81 12.35
N LEU A 184 4.32 -19.52 12.54
CA LEU A 184 4.82 -18.85 13.74
C LEU A 184 4.32 -17.40 13.88
N VAL A 185 4.22 -16.63 12.79
CA VAL A 185 3.61 -15.30 12.80
C VAL A 185 2.14 -15.38 13.20
N CYS A 186 1.41 -16.41 12.76
CA CYS A 186 0.01 -16.63 13.17
C CYS A 186 -0.09 -16.89 14.66
N LEU A 187 0.75 -17.76 15.23
CA LEU A 187 0.79 -18.01 16.67
C LEU A 187 1.12 -16.74 17.46
N TYR A 188 2.07 -15.92 16.97
CA TYR A 188 2.37 -14.63 17.58
C TYR A 188 1.15 -13.70 17.61
N CYS A 189 0.36 -13.66 16.53
CA CYS A 189 -0.87 -12.86 16.48
C CYS A 189 -1.92 -13.41 17.46
N LEU A 190 -2.00 -14.73 17.60
CA LEU A 190 -2.90 -15.44 18.53
C LEU A 190 -2.44 -15.36 20.01
N GLY A 191 -1.38 -14.60 20.31
CA GLY A 191 -0.94 -14.32 21.68
C GLY A 191 0.30 -15.09 22.13
N LEU A 192 0.84 -16.01 21.32
CA LEU A 192 2.07 -16.73 21.64
C LEU A 192 3.32 -15.91 21.28
N LYS A 193 3.60 -14.86 22.06
CA LYS A 193 4.66 -13.88 21.78
C LYS A 193 6.09 -14.43 21.99
N GLU A 194 6.28 -15.28 23.00
CA GLU A 194 7.58 -15.80 23.43
C GLU A 194 8.01 -17.06 22.66
N LEU A 195 8.20 -16.95 21.34
CA LEU A 195 8.55 -18.12 20.51
C LEU A 195 9.97 -18.65 20.76
N LYS A 196 10.87 -17.83 21.31
CA LYS A 196 12.27 -18.19 21.57
C LYS A 196 12.43 -19.45 22.41
N GLN A 197 11.49 -19.71 23.34
CA GLN A 197 11.55 -20.88 24.22
C GLN A 197 11.48 -22.22 23.47
N TYR A 198 10.84 -22.25 22.30
CA TYR A 198 10.72 -23.45 21.48
C TYR A 198 12.00 -23.76 20.69
N PHE A 199 12.90 -22.78 20.53
CA PHE A 199 14.18 -22.96 19.84
C PHE A 199 15.27 -23.38 20.84
N LYS A 200 15.36 -24.70 21.10
CA LYS A 200 16.39 -25.29 21.97
C LYS A 200 17.73 -25.36 21.23
N GLN A 201 18.84 -25.48 21.97
CA GLN A 201 20.21 -25.39 21.41
C GLN A 201 20.50 -26.29 20.21
N LYS A 202 19.79 -27.43 20.09
CA LYS A 202 20.03 -28.44 19.04
C LYS A 202 18.77 -28.98 18.38
N GLN A 203 17.58 -28.43 18.67
CA GLN A 203 16.31 -28.83 18.05
C GLN A 203 15.19 -27.83 18.36
N PHE A 204 14.13 -27.85 17.56
CA PHE A 204 12.90 -27.14 17.84
C PHE A 204 11.93 -28.05 18.63
N ASP A 205 11.30 -27.54 19.69
CA ASP A 205 10.38 -28.33 20.51
C ASP A 205 8.95 -28.31 19.95
N PHE A 206 8.72 -29.16 18.95
CA PHE A 206 7.39 -29.34 18.36
C PHE A 206 6.36 -29.86 19.37
N LYS A 207 6.77 -30.71 20.32
CA LYS A 207 5.87 -31.30 21.31
C LYS A 207 5.29 -30.23 22.23
N GLU A 208 6.16 -29.38 22.77
CA GLU A 208 5.75 -28.26 23.64
C GLU A 208 4.92 -27.23 22.87
N LEU A 209 5.27 -26.98 21.60
CA LEU A 209 4.48 -26.10 20.73
C LEU A 209 3.07 -26.65 20.51
N TYR A 210 2.93 -27.91 20.12
CA TYR A 210 1.61 -28.51 19.86
C TYR A 210 0.75 -28.57 21.11
N ASN A 211 1.33 -28.89 22.28
CA ASN A 211 0.62 -28.78 23.55
C ASN A 211 0.06 -27.37 23.75
N LYS A 212 0.86 -26.34 23.45
CA LYS A 212 0.42 -24.96 23.59
C LYS A 212 -0.68 -24.59 22.60
N ILE A 213 -0.57 -25.02 21.35
CA ILE A 213 -1.62 -24.80 20.33
C ILE A 213 -2.94 -25.43 20.78
N ASN A 214 -2.90 -26.66 21.32
CA ASN A 214 -4.09 -27.35 21.82
C ASN A 214 -4.76 -26.59 22.98
N GLU A 215 -3.99 -25.95 23.86
CA GLU A 215 -4.53 -25.11 24.94
C GLU A 215 -5.24 -23.84 24.45
N MET A 216 -4.92 -23.36 23.23
CA MET A 216 -5.49 -22.12 22.69
C MET A 216 -6.93 -22.26 22.21
N ASN A 217 -7.47 -23.48 22.10
CA ASN A 217 -8.85 -23.78 21.69
C ASN A 217 -9.26 -23.02 20.40
N LEU A 218 -8.42 -23.12 19.37
CA LEU A 218 -8.60 -22.38 18.12
C LEU A 218 -9.74 -22.96 17.27
N PRO A 219 -10.38 -22.15 16.42
CA PRO A 219 -11.34 -22.65 15.45
C PRO A 219 -10.66 -23.56 14.41
N GLY A 220 -11.45 -24.49 13.85
CA GLY A 220 -10.93 -25.57 13.00
C GLY A 220 -10.06 -25.11 11.83
N TYR A 221 -10.41 -23.99 11.17
CA TYR A 221 -9.61 -23.44 10.07
C TYR A 221 -8.20 -23.03 10.49
N LEU A 222 -8.02 -22.49 11.70
CA LEU A 222 -6.71 -22.13 12.24
C LEU A 222 -5.93 -23.37 12.68
N ASN A 223 -6.60 -24.35 13.29
CA ASN A 223 -5.96 -25.62 13.66
C ASN A 223 -5.42 -26.36 12.44
N GLU A 224 -6.26 -26.55 11.41
CA GLU A 224 -5.86 -27.24 10.18
C GLU A 224 -4.72 -26.48 9.46
N PHE A 225 -4.76 -25.15 9.45
CA PHE A 225 -3.67 -24.35 8.89
C PHE A 225 -2.36 -24.50 9.68
N LEU A 226 -2.42 -24.43 11.01
CA LEU A 226 -1.24 -24.55 11.87
C LEU A 226 -0.64 -25.95 11.82
N GLU A 227 -1.45 -26.99 11.78
CA GLU A 227 -1.00 -28.38 11.61
C GLU A 227 -0.17 -28.55 10.32
N GLN A 228 -0.62 -27.96 9.21
CA GLN A 228 0.06 -28.05 7.92
C GLN A 228 1.34 -27.18 7.87
N THR A 229 1.28 -25.97 8.41
CA THR A 229 2.42 -25.02 8.34
C THR A 229 3.53 -25.35 9.34
N LEU A 230 3.20 -25.96 10.48
CA LEU A 230 4.13 -26.27 11.57
C LEU A 230 4.46 -27.76 11.67
N ALA A 231 4.14 -28.57 10.65
CA ALA A 231 4.52 -29.97 10.60
C ALA A 231 6.03 -30.15 10.81
N GLU A 232 6.39 -31.15 11.63
CA GLU A 232 7.78 -31.40 12.04
C GLU A 232 8.67 -31.81 10.87
N GLN A 233 8.13 -32.64 9.97
CA GLN A 233 8.86 -33.07 8.78
C GLN A 233 8.62 -32.10 7.63
N ASP A 234 9.71 -31.57 7.05
CA ASP A 234 9.63 -30.61 5.95
C ASP A 234 8.85 -31.15 4.73
N ILE A 235 8.97 -32.45 4.45
CA ILE A 235 8.24 -33.10 3.35
C ILE A 235 6.72 -33.03 3.51
N GLN A 236 6.22 -32.93 4.75
CA GLN A 236 4.79 -32.82 5.06
C GLN A 236 4.28 -31.39 4.93
N ARG A 237 5.16 -30.38 5.00
CA ARG A 237 4.75 -28.98 4.83
C ARG A 237 4.46 -28.69 3.36
N PRO A 238 3.38 -27.96 3.05
CA PRO A 238 3.13 -27.48 1.70
C PRO A 238 4.16 -26.43 1.30
N ASN A 239 4.40 -26.25 0.01
CA ASN A 239 5.02 -25.02 -0.51
C ASN A 239 4.00 -23.86 -0.57
N CYS A 240 4.43 -22.66 -0.95
CA CYS A 240 3.58 -21.47 -0.90
C CYS A 240 2.34 -21.58 -1.81
N GLN A 241 2.47 -22.19 -2.99
CA GLN A 241 1.35 -22.43 -3.91
C GLN A 241 0.34 -23.42 -3.30
N GLN A 242 0.82 -24.55 -2.79
CA GLN A 242 -0.02 -25.56 -2.13
C GLN A 242 -0.73 -24.99 -0.90
N LEU A 243 -0.02 -24.16 -0.13
CA LEU A 243 -0.59 -23.47 1.04
C LEU A 243 -1.69 -22.50 0.63
N PHE A 244 -1.49 -21.71 -0.44
CA PHE A 244 -2.52 -20.80 -0.94
C PHE A 244 -3.78 -21.57 -1.38
N GLN A 245 -3.63 -22.71 -2.05
CA GLN A 245 -4.76 -23.57 -2.40
C GLN A 245 -5.45 -24.20 -1.18
N LEU A 246 -4.68 -24.56 -0.14
CA LEU A 246 -5.23 -25.02 1.13
C LEU A 246 -6.10 -23.93 1.78
N VAL A 247 -5.61 -22.68 1.84
CA VAL A 247 -6.36 -21.57 2.44
C VAL A 247 -7.68 -21.32 1.70
N ILE A 248 -7.68 -21.38 0.36
CA ILE A 248 -8.93 -21.27 -0.44
C ILE A 248 -9.91 -22.38 -0.04
N LYS A 249 -9.47 -23.63 0.02
CA LYS A 249 -10.32 -24.77 0.43
C LYS A 249 -10.85 -24.62 1.85
N LEU A 250 -10.04 -24.09 2.77
CA LEU A 250 -10.46 -23.85 4.16
C LEU A 250 -11.49 -22.72 4.23
N ASN A 251 -11.35 -21.65 3.44
CA ASN A 251 -12.39 -20.62 3.35
C ASN A 251 -13.73 -21.21 2.89
N GLU A 252 -13.71 -22.05 1.85
CA GLU A 252 -14.92 -22.71 1.33
C GLU A 252 -15.52 -23.66 2.38
N LYS A 253 -14.71 -24.53 2.97
CA LYS A 253 -15.12 -25.52 3.98
C LYS A 253 -15.77 -24.87 5.20
N TYR A 254 -15.20 -23.77 5.69
CA TYR A 254 -15.67 -23.06 6.87
C TYR A 254 -16.60 -21.88 6.55
N LYS A 255 -16.95 -21.66 5.27
CA LYS A 255 -17.81 -20.57 4.79
C LYS A 255 -17.33 -19.19 5.25
N ILE A 256 -16.03 -18.95 5.15
CA ILE A 256 -15.41 -17.69 5.54
C ILE A 256 -15.24 -16.82 4.31
N GLU A 257 -15.92 -15.67 4.30
CA GLU A 257 -15.76 -14.66 3.27
C GLU A 257 -14.70 -13.64 3.69
N ILE A 258 -13.59 -13.59 2.95
CA ILE A 258 -12.59 -12.54 3.08
C ILE A 258 -12.90 -11.53 1.98
N GLY A 259 -13.41 -10.36 2.39
CA GLY A 259 -13.72 -9.28 1.45
C GLY A 259 -12.51 -8.91 0.60
N ASN A 260 -12.72 -8.69 -0.70
CA ASN A 260 -11.71 -8.14 -1.57
C ASN A 260 -11.47 -6.68 -1.18
N VAL A 261 -10.38 -6.43 -0.44
CA VAL A 261 -9.96 -5.06 -0.15
C VAL A 261 -9.14 -4.57 -1.34
N GLU A 262 -9.78 -3.83 -2.25
CA GLU A 262 -9.08 -3.12 -3.31
C GLU A 262 -8.21 -2.01 -2.72
N LEU A 263 -6.90 -2.10 -2.93
CA LEU A 263 -5.96 -1.05 -2.57
C LEU A 263 -5.97 0.03 -3.64
N ARG A 264 -6.49 1.20 -3.28
CA ARG A 264 -6.36 2.40 -4.12
C ARG A 264 -5.08 3.13 -3.73
N LEU A 265 -4.22 3.35 -4.71
CA LEU A 265 -3.08 4.26 -4.61
C LEU A 265 -3.61 5.68 -4.42
N TYR A 266 -2.96 6.48 -3.57
CA TYR A 266 -3.32 7.89 -3.40
C TYR A 266 -3.27 8.64 -4.74
N ASN A 267 -2.40 8.21 -5.66
CA ASN A 267 -2.04 8.98 -6.84
C ASN A 267 -2.50 8.40 -8.19
N GLN A 268 -3.76 7.95 -8.31
CA GLN A 268 -4.38 7.82 -9.64
C GLN A 268 -5.81 8.37 -9.82
N ALA A 269 -6.64 8.51 -8.78
CA ALA A 269 -7.96 9.15 -8.90
C ALA A 269 -8.64 9.29 -7.53
N PHE A 270 -8.17 10.19 -6.66
CA PHE A 270 -8.83 10.34 -5.37
C PHE A 270 -10.22 10.98 -5.51
N GLN A 271 -11.24 10.15 -5.29
CA GLN A 271 -12.68 10.42 -5.29
C GLN A 271 -13.27 9.60 -4.12
N PRO A 272 -14.38 10.05 -3.50
CA PRO A 272 -14.39 10.93 -2.32
C PRO A 272 -15.27 10.34 -1.19
N GLN A 273 -15.60 11.16 -0.19
CA GLN A 273 -16.83 11.19 0.68
C GLN A 273 -16.50 11.16 2.18
N THR A 274 -17.15 11.92 3.08
CA THR A 274 -18.29 12.86 3.03
C THR A 274 -18.06 13.84 4.19
N ILE A 275 -18.09 15.16 3.95
CA ILE A 275 -18.06 16.14 5.05
C ILE A 275 -19.05 17.25 4.70
N GLU A 276 -19.97 17.51 5.63
CA GLU A 276 -20.98 18.57 5.56
C GLU A 276 -20.30 19.93 5.38
N ASN A 277 -20.62 20.66 4.31
CA ASN A 277 -19.98 21.92 3.96
C ASN A 277 -21.00 23.04 3.90
N GLU A 278 -20.75 24.12 4.64
CA GLU A 278 -21.47 25.39 4.47
C GLU A 278 -21.14 25.98 3.08
N GLN A 279 -22.17 26.13 2.24
CA GLN A 279 -22.06 26.60 0.86
C GLN A 279 -22.40 28.08 0.74
N ILE A 280 -21.65 28.83 -0.07
CA ILE A 280 -22.02 30.20 -0.47
C ILE A 280 -22.56 30.17 -1.89
N ILE A 281 -23.76 30.74 -2.07
CA ILE A 281 -24.44 30.88 -3.36
C ILE A 281 -24.20 32.30 -3.87
N ILE A 282 -23.50 32.43 -5.00
CA ILE A 282 -23.38 33.69 -5.74
C ILE A 282 -24.33 33.62 -6.94
N LYS A 283 -25.17 34.64 -7.10
CA LYS A 283 -26.09 34.77 -8.24
C LYS A 283 -25.68 35.97 -9.08
N ASP A 284 -25.39 35.73 -10.36
CA ASP A 284 -25.12 36.76 -11.37
C ASP A 284 -25.91 36.42 -12.64
N GLY A 285 -27.06 37.08 -12.84
CA GLY A 285 -28.01 36.73 -13.89
C GLY A 285 -28.58 35.31 -13.73
N GLU A 286 -28.52 34.50 -14.79
CA GLU A 286 -28.89 33.07 -14.78
C GLU A 286 -27.81 32.16 -14.17
N ARG A 287 -26.62 32.70 -13.88
CA ARG A 287 -25.49 31.93 -13.36
C ARG A 287 -25.57 31.83 -11.85
N ILE A 288 -25.56 30.59 -11.36
CA ILE A 288 -25.46 30.26 -9.94
C ILE A 288 -24.10 29.60 -9.72
N GLU A 289 -23.24 30.25 -8.94
CA GLU A 289 -21.95 29.69 -8.52
C GLU A 289 -22.01 29.24 -7.06
N ILE A 290 -21.51 28.03 -6.80
CA ILE A 290 -21.37 27.49 -5.44
C ILE A 290 -19.89 27.51 -5.07
N VAL A 291 -19.53 28.25 -4.02
CA VAL A 291 -18.15 28.35 -3.51
C VAL A 291 -18.04 27.67 -2.15
N ASN A 292 -17.11 26.72 -2.03
CA ASN A 292 -16.77 26.07 -0.77
C ASN A 292 -15.60 26.80 -0.09
N LYS A 293 -15.84 27.45 1.05
CA LYS A 293 -14.84 28.22 1.80
C LYS A 293 -13.71 27.38 2.38
N GLN A 294 -13.95 26.10 2.63
CA GLN A 294 -12.99 25.19 3.27
C GLN A 294 -12.31 24.26 2.27
N ALA A 295 -12.56 24.46 0.96
CA ALA A 295 -11.80 23.77 -0.07
C ALA A 295 -10.31 24.13 0.09
N PRO A 296 -9.41 23.14 0.20
CA PRO A 296 -7.97 23.41 0.20
C PRO A 296 -7.60 24.21 -1.05
N TYR A 297 -6.50 24.96 -0.98
CA TYR A 297 -6.13 26.05 -1.88
C TYR A 297 -5.98 25.72 -3.39
N GLU A 298 -6.40 24.52 -3.82
CA GLU A 298 -6.68 24.16 -5.21
C GLU A 298 -8.03 23.39 -5.31
N CYS A 299 -9.06 24.07 -5.84
CA CYS A 299 -10.30 23.55 -6.49
C CYS A 299 -11.59 23.32 -5.67
N THR A 300 -12.69 23.96 -6.09
CA THR A 300 -13.79 23.34 -6.87
C THR A 300 -14.80 24.41 -7.29
N HIS A 301 -15.14 24.48 -8.59
CA HIS A 301 -16.17 25.38 -9.11
C HIS A 301 -17.22 24.58 -9.88
N TYR A 302 -18.50 24.80 -9.55
CA TYR A 302 -19.65 24.25 -10.25
C TYR A 302 -20.36 25.37 -10.98
N ASP A 303 -20.44 25.26 -12.30
CA ASP A 303 -21.26 26.15 -13.12
C ASP A 303 -22.58 25.44 -13.46
N LEU A 304 -23.62 25.78 -12.70
CA LEU A 304 -24.95 25.17 -12.87
C LEU A 304 -25.63 25.56 -14.19
N SER A 305 -25.16 26.60 -14.88
CA SER A 305 -25.70 27.00 -16.19
C SER A 305 -25.32 26.02 -17.30
N THR A 306 -24.16 25.37 -17.17
CA THR A 306 -23.61 24.43 -18.17
C THR A 306 -23.46 23.00 -17.65
N TRP A 307 -23.79 22.75 -16.37
CA TRP A 307 -23.60 21.47 -15.68
C TRP A 307 -22.19 20.89 -15.89
N CYS A 308 -21.18 21.75 -15.81
CA CYS A 308 -19.78 21.36 -15.87
C CYS A 308 -19.11 21.48 -14.49
N TYR A 309 -18.05 20.71 -14.29
CA TYR A 309 -17.27 20.68 -13.07
C TYR A 309 -15.81 20.98 -13.37
N PHE A 310 -15.24 21.94 -12.65
CA PHE A 310 -13.86 22.36 -12.85
C PHE A 310 -12.97 22.03 -11.65
N ILE A 311 -11.86 21.37 -11.96
CA ILE A 311 -10.76 21.08 -11.05
C ILE A 311 -9.56 21.89 -11.52
N GLY A 312 -9.41 23.10 -11.01
CA GLY A 312 -8.18 23.85 -11.19
C GLY A 312 -8.20 25.14 -10.40
N ARG A 313 -7.20 25.96 -10.66
CA ARG A 313 -7.12 27.27 -10.02
C ARG A 313 -8.23 28.19 -10.55
N VAL A 314 -8.85 28.92 -9.63
CA VAL A 314 -9.89 29.92 -9.92
C VAL A 314 -9.36 31.27 -9.44
N SER A 315 -9.44 32.28 -10.30
CA SER A 315 -9.07 33.65 -10.00
C SER A 315 -10.21 34.57 -10.41
N LYS A 316 -10.65 35.46 -9.51
CA LYS A 316 -11.76 36.41 -9.74
C LYS A 316 -13.04 35.72 -10.27
N GLY A 317 -13.40 34.56 -9.71
CA GLY A 317 -14.58 33.81 -10.14
C GLY A 317 -14.45 33.11 -11.51
N LYS A 318 -13.27 33.12 -12.12
CA LYS A 318 -13.00 32.51 -13.43
C LYS A 318 -11.91 31.46 -13.34
N ARG A 319 -12.01 30.40 -14.14
CA ARG A 319 -10.99 29.35 -14.30
C ARG A 319 -9.70 30.00 -14.80
N ASN A 320 -8.59 29.82 -14.10
CA ASN A 320 -7.35 30.51 -14.41
C ASN A 320 -6.13 29.70 -13.98
N GLY A 321 -5.17 29.49 -14.87
CA GLY A 321 -4.07 28.53 -14.68
C GLY A 321 -4.46 27.11 -15.09
N LYS A 322 -3.67 26.12 -14.67
CA LYS A 322 -3.90 24.71 -15.04
C LYS A 322 -5.17 24.17 -14.39
N GLY A 323 -5.90 23.33 -15.12
CA GLY A 323 -7.03 22.62 -14.58
C GLY A 323 -7.61 21.56 -15.53
N GLU A 324 -8.59 20.84 -15.01
CA GLU A 324 -9.43 19.88 -15.70
C GLU A 324 -10.88 20.38 -15.67
N LEU A 325 -11.47 20.58 -16.84
CA LEU A 325 -12.90 20.88 -17.01
C LEU A 325 -13.61 19.62 -17.46
N LYS A 326 -14.59 19.16 -16.69
CA LYS A 326 -15.42 17.99 -16.99
C LYS A 326 -16.81 18.43 -17.43
N PHE A 327 -17.24 17.91 -18.57
CA PHE A 327 -18.56 18.13 -19.13
C PHE A 327 -19.50 16.98 -18.78
N ARG A 328 -20.81 17.26 -18.68
CA ARG A 328 -21.83 16.25 -18.37
C ARG A 328 -21.86 15.07 -19.36
N ASN A 329 -21.48 15.32 -20.61
CA ASN A 329 -21.39 14.29 -21.65
C ASN A 329 -20.18 13.35 -21.49
N GLY A 330 -19.42 13.45 -20.40
CA GLY A 330 -18.23 12.64 -20.12
C GLY A 330 -16.97 13.11 -20.82
N CYS A 331 -17.05 14.17 -21.64
CA CYS A 331 -15.86 14.80 -22.20
C CYS A 331 -15.12 15.58 -21.11
N ARG A 332 -13.82 15.77 -21.29
CA ARG A 332 -13.03 16.63 -20.41
C ARG A 332 -11.91 17.34 -21.15
N PHE A 333 -11.56 18.53 -20.71
CA PHE A 333 -10.39 19.24 -21.16
C PHE A 333 -9.40 19.35 -20.00
N VAL A 334 -8.16 18.95 -20.23
CA VAL A 334 -7.04 19.11 -19.30
C VAL A 334 -6.05 20.08 -19.94
N GLY A 335 -5.86 21.24 -19.34
CA GLY A 335 -4.98 22.25 -19.93
C GLY A 335 -4.93 23.52 -19.12
N THR A 336 -4.44 24.59 -19.73
CA THR A 336 -4.39 25.91 -19.08
C THR A 336 -5.64 26.71 -19.41
N PHE A 337 -6.13 27.45 -18.44
CA PHE A 337 -7.26 28.36 -18.57
C PHE A 337 -6.79 29.80 -18.34
N ILE A 338 -7.31 30.73 -19.12
CA ILE A 338 -7.15 32.16 -18.91
C ILE A 338 -8.55 32.77 -18.95
N ASP A 339 -8.94 33.42 -17.86
CA ASP A 339 -10.25 34.08 -17.71
C ASP A 339 -11.46 33.22 -18.08
N GLY A 340 -11.39 31.94 -17.75
CA GLY A 340 -12.45 30.97 -17.99
C GLY A 340 -12.26 30.12 -19.25
N LEU A 341 -11.36 30.49 -20.16
CA LEU A 341 -11.25 29.86 -21.49
C LEU A 341 -9.97 29.01 -21.59
N ALA A 342 -10.04 27.86 -22.24
CA ALA A 342 -8.90 27.03 -22.57
C ALA A 342 -7.93 27.80 -23.46
N ASN A 343 -6.69 27.90 -23.01
CA ASN A 343 -5.63 28.67 -23.61
C ASN A 343 -4.29 27.96 -23.39
N GLY A 344 -3.48 27.80 -24.43
CA GLY A 344 -2.22 27.08 -24.38
C GLY A 344 -2.34 25.59 -24.70
N THR A 345 -1.32 24.80 -24.36
CA THR A 345 -1.33 23.36 -24.61
C THR A 345 -2.31 22.64 -23.69
N GLY A 346 -2.95 21.61 -24.23
CA GLY A 346 -3.95 20.82 -23.50
C GLY A 346 -4.24 19.46 -24.14
N ILE A 347 -5.14 18.74 -23.49
CA ILE A 347 -5.66 17.45 -23.95
C ILE A 347 -7.18 17.50 -23.79
N TYR A 348 -7.89 17.39 -24.90
CA TYR A 348 -9.33 17.20 -24.90
C TYR A 348 -9.65 15.72 -25.05
N TYR A 349 -10.42 15.19 -24.12
CA TYR A 349 -10.88 13.82 -24.11
C TYR A 349 -12.33 13.79 -24.60
N TYR A 350 -12.56 13.07 -25.70
CA TYR A 350 -13.88 12.77 -26.25
C TYR A 350 -14.12 11.26 -26.16
N GLY A 351 -14.77 10.81 -25.08
CA GLY A 351 -14.86 9.38 -24.77
C GLY A 351 -13.47 8.77 -24.54
N GLN A 352 -13.06 7.80 -25.37
CA GLN A 352 -11.74 7.17 -25.33
C GLN A 352 -10.69 7.88 -26.21
N GLN A 353 -11.09 8.90 -26.99
CA GLN A 353 -10.18 9.62 -27.88
C GLN A 353 -9.51 10.77 -27.14
N GLU A 354 -8.21 10.92 -27.34
CA GLU A 354 -7.41 12.03 -26.85
C GLU A 354 -7.01 12.94 -28.00
N ILE A 355 -7.37 14.21 -27.92
CA ILE A 355 -6.95 15.25 -28.86
C ILE A 355 -5.95 16.12 -28.10
N ILE A 356 -4.69 16.06 -28.52
CA ILE A 356 -3.60 16.84 -27.96
C ILE A 356 -3.29 17.98 -28.94
N GLY A 357 -3.09 19.20 -28.44
CA GLY A 357 -2.69 20.31 -29.30
C GLY A 357 -2.59 21.63 -28.54
N TYR A 358 -2.94 22.71 -29.22
CA TYR A 358 -2.91 24.05 -28.66
C TYR A 358 -4.31 24.66 -28.73
N TRP A 359 -4.72 25.38 -27.69
CA TRP A 359 -6.00 26.06 -27.62
C TRP A 359 -5.79 27.56 -27.50
N LYS A 360 -6.66 28.32 -28.14
CA LYS A 360 -6.74 29.76 -27.94
C LYS A 360 -8.20 30.12 -27.76
N ASP A 361 -8.55 30.62 -26.58
CA ASP A 361 -9.90 31.05 -26.24
C ASP A 361 -10.98 29.97 -26.55
N ASP A 362 -10.75 28.75 -26.06
CA ASP A 362 -11.56 27.53 -26.29
C ASP A 362 -11.51 26.96 -27.73
N ILE A 363 -10.76 27.58 -28.65
CA ILE A 363 -10.64 27.10 -30.04
C ILE A 363 -9.39 26.23 -30.19
N PHE A 364 -9.57 25.01 -30.70
CA PHE A 364 -8.47 24.11 -31.04
C PHE A 364 -7.67 24.64 -32.24
N MET A 365 -6.36 24.78 -32.05
CA MET A 365 -5.38 25.16 -33.05
C MET A 365 -4.57 23.90 -33.39
N LYS A 366 -4.60 23.52 -34.68
CA LYS A 366 -3.95 22.30 -35.20
C LYS A 366 -2.44 22.32 -35.01
#